data_AF-A0A3D4WQW4-F1
#
_entry.id   AF-A0A3D4WQW4-F1
#
_cell.length_a   1.000
_cell.length_b   1.000
_cell.length_c   1.000
_cell.angle_alpha   90.00
_cell.angle_beta   90.00
_cell.angle_gamma   90.00
#
_symmetry.space_group_name_H-M   'P 1'
#
loop_
_entity.id
_entity.type
_entity.pdbx_description
1 polymer ?
#
loop_
_entity_poly.entity_id
_entity_poly.type
_entity_poly.pdbx_seq_one_letter_code
_entity_poly.pdbx_strand_id
1 'polypeptide(L)' 'MRDVAVVSFAQSPCLASNRRDDMAEILLPVIREALGAAGIGRDEVDFFASGSHDFYEGRTFAYIESLD' A
#
# COMPACT_ATOMS: atom_id res chain seq x y z
N MET A 1 -16.16 -22.19 -3.69
CA MET A 1 -15.13 -21.13 -3.62
C MET A 1 -14.67 -20.86 -5.05
N ARG A 2 -14.30 -19.61 -5.36
CA ARG A 2 -13.68 -19.25 -6.64
C ARG A 2 -12.17 -19.40 -6.54
N ASP A 3 -11.50 -19.65 -7.65
CA ASP A 3 -10.03 -19.65 -7.70
C ASP A 3 -9.49 -18.24 -7.48
N VAL A 4 -8.38 -18.13 -6.75
CA VAL A 4 -7.74 -16.86 -6.38
C VAL A 4 -6.24 -16.97 -6.67
N ALA A 5 -5.66 -15.90 -7.22
CA ALA A 5 -4.23 -15.81 -7.51
C ALA A 5 -3.66 -14.45 -7.05
N VAL A 6 -2.39 -14.43 -6.68
CA VAL A 6 -1.60 -13.21 -6.52
C VAL A 6 -1.01 -12.86 -7.89
N VAL A 7 -1.42 -11.74 -8.47
CA VAL A 7 -1.05 -11.35 -9.85
C VAL A 7 0.12 -10.39 -9.92
N SER A 8 0.45 -9.71 -8.83
CA SER A 8 1.62 -8.84 -8.73
C SER A 8 2.08 -8.68 -7.28
N PHE A 9 3.30 -8.19 -7.11
CA PHE A 9 3.91 -7.89 -5.82
C PHE A 9 4.93 -6.76 -6.02
N ALA A 10 5.00 -5.86 -5.04
CA ALA A 10 6.03 -4.86 -4.93
C ALA A 10 6.34 -4.62 -3.44
N GLN A 11 7.53 -4.11 -3.14
CA GLN A 11 7.93 -3.82 -1.77
C GLN A 11 8.95 -2.66 -1.74
N SER A 12 8.80 -1.76 -0.79
CA SER A 12 9.82 -0.75 -0.51
C SER A 12 11.11 -1.38 0.03
N PRO A 13 12.26 -0.68 -0.03
CA PRO A 13 13.47 -1.13 0.66
C PRO A 13 13.22 -1.33 2.17
N CYS A 14 13.68 -2.45 2.72
CA CYS A 14 13.62 -2.70 4.15
C CYS A 14 14.82 -2.03 4.83
N LEU A 15 14.61 -0.81 5.33
CA LEU A 15 15.64 0.00 5.99
C LEU A 15 15.59 -0.19 7.51
N ALA A 16 16.75 -0.15 8.16
CA ALA A 16 16.82 -0.16 9.63
C ALA A 16 16.12 1.06 10.28
N SER A 17 16.08 2.19 9.57
CA SER A 17 15.26 3.35 9.93
C SER A 17 14.94 4.19 8.70
N ASN A 18 13.66 4.51 8.51
CA ASN A 18 13.22 5.58 7.61
C ASN A 18 12.80 6.77 8.47
N ARG A 19 13.45 7.93 8.27
CA ARG A 19 13.18 9.18 9.00
C ARG A 19 12.76 10.31 8.06
N ARG A 20 12.56 9.99 6.78
CA ARG A 20 12.27 10.96 5.73
C ARG A 20 10.82 10.86 5.31
N ASP A 21 10.38 9.65 5.03
CA ASP A 21 9.08 9.38 4.45
C ASP A 21 8.10 8.96 5.55
N ASP A 22 6.85 9.43 5.46
CA ASP A 22 5.74 8.84 6.20
C ASP A 22 5.19 7.58 5.53
N MET A 23 4.24 6.91 6.18
CA MET A 23 3.62 5.69 5.64
C MET A 23 3.03 5.84 4.24
N ALA A 24 2.41 6.98 3.91
CA ALA A 24 1.80 7.18 2.60
C ALA A 24 2.88 7.35 1.54
N GLU A 25 3.94 8.11 1.84
CA GLU A 25 5.10 8.30 0.98
C GLU A 25 5.85 6.98 0.70
N ILE A 26 5.88 6.06 1.67
CA ILE A 26 6.44 4.71 1.49
C ILE A 26 5.56 3.85 0.57
N LEU A 27 4.23 3.91 0.72
CA LEU A 27 3.32 2.94 0.09
C LEU A 27 2.80 3.35 -1.29
N LEU A 28 2.65 4.64 -1.56
CA LEU A 28 2.23 5.13 -2.88
C LEU A 28 3.10 4.59 -4.04
N PRO A 29 4.45 4.61 -3.95
CA PRO A 29 5.31 4.02 -4.97
C PRO A 29 5.11 2.51 -5.13
N VAL A 30 4.95 1.79 -4.02
CA VAL A 30 4.77 0.33 -4.00
C VAL A 30 3.44 -0.07 -4.64
N ILE A 31 2.36 0.65 -4.34
CA ILE A 31 1.04 0.41 -4.94
C ILE A 31 1.10 0.65 -6.45
N ARG A 32 1.72 1.76 -6.89
CA ARG A 32 1.87 2.07 -8.32
C ARG A 32 2.68 1.00 -9.05
N GLU A 33 3.73 0.50 -8.45
CA GLU A 33 4.55 -0.58 -9.02
C GLU A 33 3.75 -1.88 -9.15
N ALA A 34 3.03 -2.29 -8.11
CA ALA A 34 2.23 -3.51 -8.12
C ALA A 34 1.08 -3.44 -9.15
N LEU A 35 0.36 -2.32 -9.23
CA LEU A 35 -0.71 -2.13 -10.22
C LEU A 35 -0.15 -2.07 -11.63
N GLY A 36 0.97 -1.35 -11.84
CA GLY A 36 1.65 -1.27 -13.13
C GLY A 36 2.16 -2.64 -13.61
N ALA A 37 2.71 -3.47 -12.71
CA ALA A 37 3.15 -4.82 -13.02
C ALA A 37 1.98 -5.78 -13.34
N ALA A 38 0.82 -5.55 -12.72
CA ALA A 38 -0.41 -6.27 -13.05
C ALA A 38 -1.09 -5.75 -14.34
N GLY A 39 -0.70 -4.57 -14.83
CA GLY A 39 -1.29 -3.95 -16.01
C GLY A 39 -2.71 -3.40 -15.80
N ILE A 40 -3.06 -3.06 -14.56
CA ILE A 40 -4.39 -2.56 -14.19
C ILE A 40 -4.34 -1.13 -13.66
N GLY A 41 -5.44 -0.40 -13.86
CA GLY A 41 -5.72 0.89 -13.25
C GLY A 41 -6.23 0.78 -11.82
N ARG A 42 -6.24 1.91 -11.10
CA ARG A 42 -6.80 2.02 -9.75
C ARG A 42 -8.32 1.83 -9.74
N ASP A 43 -8.98 2.27 -10.80
CA ASP A 43 -10.42 2.14 -11.04
C ASP A 43 -10.89 0.69 -11.29
N GLU A 44 -9.95 -0.21 -11.54
CA GLU A 44 -10.20 -1.66 -11.67
C GLU A 44 -10.07 -2.42 -10.33
N VAL A 45 -9.71 -1.71 -9.24
CA VAL A 45 -9.61 -2.30 -7.90
C VAL A 45 -10.91 -2.10 -7.14
N ASP A 46 -11.67 -3.18 -6.98
CA ASP A 46 -12.96 -3.15 -6.26
C ASP A 46 -12.81 -2.91 -4.74
N PHE A 47 -11.65 -3.27 -4.16
CA PHE A 47 -11.44 -3.22 -2.71
C PHE A 47 -9.96 -3.12 -2.34
N PHE A 48 -9.67 -2.28 -1.35
CA PHE A 48 -8.35 -2.17 -0.72
C PHE A 48 -8.39 -2.72 0.71
N ALA A 49 -7.46 -3.62 1.03
CA ALA A 49 -7.15 -4.02 2.39
C ALA A 49 -5.74 -3.59 2.74
N SER A 50 -5.60 -2.79 3.79
CA SER A 50 -4.32 -2.29 4.26
C SER A 50 -4.16 -2.54 5.76
N GLY A 51 -2.95 -2.93 6.18
CA GLY A 51 -2.57 -3.00 7.60
C GLY A 51 -1.60 -1.87 7.94
N SER A 52 -1.84 -1.18 9.05
CA SER A 52 -1.00 -0.10 9.53
C SER A 52 -0.61 -0.28 11.01
N HIS A 53 0.48 0.38 11.42
CA HIS A 53 0.88 0.53 12.81
C HIS A 53 0.78 2.01 13.22
N ASP A 54 -0.36 2.65 12.92
CA ASP A 54 -0.61 4.09 13.14
C ASP A 54 -0.41 4.53 14.59
N PHE A 55 -0.50 3.60 15.54
CA PHE A 55 -0.21 3.84 16.96
C PHE A 55 1.19 4.42 17.20
N TYR A 56 2.19 4.05 16.40
CA TYR A 56 3.55 4.58 16.54
C TYR A 56 3.72 5.99 15.97
N GLU A 57 2.87 6.40 15.02
CA GLU A 57 2.90 7.76 14.45
C GLU A 57 2.04 8.77 15.22
N GLY A 58 1.23 8.31 16.19
CA GLY A 58 0.38 9.17 17.01
C GLY A 58 -0.77 9.83 16.24
N ARG A 59 -1.10 9.32 15.05
CA ARG A 59 -2.22 9.79 14.22
C ARG A 59 -3.46 8.94 14.49
N THR A 60 -4.65 9.56 14.41
CA THR A 60 -5.93 8.83 14.42
C THR A 60 -6.00 7.94 13.18
N PHE A 61 -6.71 6.79 13.24
CA PHE A 61 -6.95 5.87 12.12
C PHE A 61 -7.55 6.59 10.88
N ALA A 62 -6.71 7.28 10.10
CA ALA A 62 -7.08 8.07 8.93
C ALA A 62 -6.35 7.58 7.66
N TYR A 63 -5.51 6.55 7.82
CA TYR A 63 -4.61 6.07 6.79
C TYR A 63 -5.36 5.43 5.59
N ILE A 64 -6.46 4.71 5.84
CA ILE A 64 -7.29 4.13 4.77
C ILE A 64 -7.82 5.23 3.84
N GLU A 65 -8.27 6.38 4.39
CA GLU A 65 -8.76 7.50 3.57
C GLU A 65 -7.63 8.21 2.81
N SER A 66 -6.40 8.22 3.34
CA SER A 66 -5.28 8.92 2.68
C SER A 66 -4.74 8.20 1.44
N LEU A 67 -5.02 6.90 1.35
CA LEU A 67 -4.59 6.08 0.23
C LEU A 67 -5.70 5.82 -0.78
N ASP A 68 -6.97 6.07 -0.43
CA ASP A 68 -8.10 6.05 -1.38
C ASP A 68 -7.97 7.17 -2.45
#